data_AF-A0A8H3G6J3-F1
#
_entry.id   AF-A0A8H3G6J3-F1
#
_cell.length_a   1.000
_cell.length_b   1.000
_cell.length_c   1.000
_cell.angle_alpha   90.00
_cell.angle_beta   90.00
_cell.angle_gamma   90.00
#
_symmetry.space_group_name_H-M   'P 1'
#
loop_
_entity.id
_entity.type
_entity.pdbx_description
1 polymer ?
#
loop_
_entity_poly.entity_id
_entity_poly.type
_entity_poly.pdbx_seq_one_letter_code
_entity_poly.pdbx_strand_id
1 'polypeptide(L)'
;MTSHSNGQLFAPPELPSYLKNVYDLKPVVDVPSDDEVVGIHAVIRVANQVVDVQDMGDPILLARLSEHLFNVQMAKYRSKYLGIFPEDAIFKPPALPAHLSVYLTPVTGAPSEDEIIQVQSAIRSYQKYGSSPSMFDPRLDMELSQHLFDIQMG
;
A
#
# COMPACT_ATOMS: atom_id res chain seq x y z
N MET A 1 -33.93 -17.29 7.53
CA MET A 1 -33.33 -16.74 6.31
C MET A 1 -31.96 -16.21 6.71
N THR A 2 -30.89 -16.96 6.40
CA THR A 2 -29.52 -16.58 6.76
C THR A 2 -29.06 -15.51 5.78
N SER A 3 -28.91 -14.28 6.27
CA SER A 3 -28.24 -13.20 5.53
C SER A 3 -26.76 -13.55 5.46
N HIS A 4 -26.34 -14.17 4.36
CA HIS A 4 -24.93 -14.23 4.01
C HIS A 4 -24.57 -12.83 3.50
N SER A 5 -23.99 -11.99 4.34
CA SER A 5 -23.20 -10.86 3.86
C SER A 5 -22.03 -11.48 3.08
N ASN A 6 -22.18 -11.58 1.76
CA ASN A 6 -21.06 -11.89 0.86
C ASN A 6 -20.13 -10.69 0.92
N GLY A 7 -19.21 -10.71 1.89
CA GLY A 7 -18.17 -9.71 2.01
C GLY A 7 -17.35 -9.62 0.73
N GLN A 8 -16.81 -8.44 0.43
CA GLN A 8 -15.97 -8.28 -0.75
C GLN A 8 -14.67 -9.06 -0.53
N LEU A 9 -14.42 -10.06 -1.39
CA LEU A 9 -13.26 -10.94 -1.28
C LEU A 9 -12.16 -10.51 -2.26
N PHE A 10 -10.96 -10.28 -1.76
CA PHE A 10 -9.77 -9.97 -2.56
C PHE A 10 -8.81 -11.14 -2.49
N ALA A 11 -8.74 -11.95 -3.56
CA ALA A 11 -7.84 -13.08 -3.64
C ALA A 11 -6.45 -12.63 -4.14
N PRO A 12 -5.35 -13.01 -3.47
CA PRO A 12 -4.00 -12.77 -3.97
C PRO A 12 -3.67 -13.72 -5.15
N PRO A 13 -2.70 -13.36 -6.01
CA PRO A 13 -2.16 -14.31 -6.98
C PRO A 13 -1.43 -15.47 -6.30
N GLU A 14 -1.33 -16.60 -6.99
CA GLU A 14 -0.52 -17.72 -6.51
C GLU A 14 0.95 -17.33 -6.43
N LEU A 15 1.54 -17.54 -5.25
CA LEU A 15 2.93 -17.21 -4.97
C LEU A 15 3.86 -18.42 -5.14
N PRO A 16 5.05 -18.25 -5.75
CA PRO A 16 6.12 -19.23 -5.67
C PRO A 16 6.63 -19.37 -4.22
N SER A 17 7.23 -20.51 -3.88
CA SER A 17 7.63 -20.85 -2.52
C SER A 17 8.53 -19.81 -1.86
N TYR A 18 9.42 -19.18 -2.63
CA TYR A 18 10.34 -18.17 -2.10
C TYR A 18 9.60 -16.90 -1.63
N LEU A 19 8.49 -16.51 -2.26
CA LEU A 19 7.65 -15.39 -1.81
C LEU A 19 6.71 -15.80 -0.67
N LYS A 20 6.21 -17.05 -0.65
CA LYS A 20 5.42 -17.58 0.49
C LYS A 20 6.23 -17.57 1.80
N ASN A 21 7.54 -17.76 1.72
CA ASN A 21 8.44 -17.67 2.87
C ASN A 21 8.65 -16.23 3.39
N VAL A 22 8.35 -15.21 2.57
CA VAL A 22 8.34 -13.80 2.99
C VAL A 22 7.04 -13.53 3.74
N TYR A 23 5.91 -13.78 3.07
CA TYR A 23 4.58 -13.71 3.66
C TYR A 23 3.61 -14.56 2.85
N ASP A 24 2.86 -15.43 3.53
CA ASP A 24 1.86 -16.30 2.90
C ASP A 24 0.54 -15.53 2.76
N LEU A 25 0.39 -14.81 1.64
CA LEU A 25 -0.79 -13.98 1.36
C LEU A 25 -2.08 -14.82 1.40
N LYS A 26 -3.03 -14.37 2.22
CA LYS A 26 -4.36 -14.95 2.33
C LYS A 26 -5.39 -14.04 1.65
N PRO A 27 -6.54 -14.59 1.21
CA PRO A 27 -7.65 -13.78 0.76
C PRO A 27 -8.07 -12.78 1.84
N VAL A 28 -8.21 -11.52 1.44
CA VAL A 28 -8.68 -10.44 2.33
C VAL A 28 -10.19 -10.33 2.21
N VAL A 29 -10.88 -10.18 3.35
CA VAL A 29 -12.34 -10.08 3.41
C VAL A 29 -12.75 -8.70 3.90
N ASP A 30 -13.63 -8.04 3.14
CA ASP A 30 -14.18 -6.71 3.44
C ASP A 30 -13.12 -5.61 3.57
N VAL A 31 -12.83 -5.16 4.79
CA VAL A 31 -11.89 -4.06 5.05
C VAL A 31 -10.54 -4.64 5.43
N PRO A 32 -9.49 -4.41 4.62
CA PRO A 32 -8.15 -4.89 4.91
C PRO A 32 -7.60 -4.35 6.22
N SER A 33 -7.02 -5.25 7.02
CA SER A 33 -6.20 -4.90 8.17
C SER A 33 -4.84 -4.37 7.74
N ASP A 34 -4.20 -3.59 8.60
CA ASP A 34 -2.86 -3.06 8.33
C ASP A 34 -1.84 -4.19 8.09
N ASP A 35 -1.93 -5.30 8.84
CA ASP A 35 -1.03 -6.44 8.69
C ASP A 35 -1.18 -7.14 7.33
N GLU A 36 -2.40 -7.24 6.80
CA GLU A 36 -2.64 -7.77 5.45
C GLU A 36 -1.99 -6.89 4.37
N VAL A 37 -2.16 -5.57 4.47
CA VAL A 37 -1.54 -4.64 3.50
C VAL A 37 -0.02 -4.65 3.63
N VAL A 38 0.52 -4.69 4.84
CA VAL A 38 1.97 -4.82 5.10
C VAL A 38 2.53 -6.10 4.47
N GLY A 39 1.82 -7.23 4.60
CA GLY A 39 2.20 -8.50 3.96
C GLY A 39 2.30 -8.38 2.44
N ILE A 40 1.34 -7.71 1.80
CA ILE A 40 1.34 -7.47 0.34
C ILE A 40 2.55 -6.61 -0.06
N HIS A 41 2.83 -5.53 0.67
CA HIS A 41 4.01 -4.69 0.45
C HIS A 41 5.32 -5.48 0.57
N ALA A 42 5.43 -6.34 1.59
CA ALA A 42 6.61 -7.18 1.80
C ALA A 42 6.86 -8.12 0.60
N VAL A 43 5.81 -8.78 0.10
CA VAL A 43 5.90 -9.67 -1.07
C VAL A 43 6.28 -8.90 -2.33
N ILE A 44 5.63 -7.75 -2.60
CA ILE A 44 5.95 -6.90 -3.76
C ILE A 44 7.39 -6.40 -3.71
N ARG A 45 7.90 -6.04 -2.53
CA ARG A 45 9.29 -5.60 -2.38
C ARG A 45 10.27 -6.69 -2.82
N VAL A 46 10.10 -7.91 -2.33
CA VAL A 46 11.00 -9.01 -2.67
C VAL A 46 10.84 -9.41 -4.14
N ALA A 47 9.60 -9.43 -4.66
CA ALA A 47 9.35 -9.68 -6.08
C ALA A 47 10.06 -8.66 -6.99
N ASN A 48 10.04 -7.37 -6.63
CA ASN A 48 10.75 -6.32 -7.37
C ASN A 48 12.29 -6.50 -7.32
N GLN A 49 12.85 -7.01 -6.22
CA GLN A 49 14.30 -7.22 -6.11
C GLN A 49 14.82 -8.35 -7.01
N VAL A 50 13.96 -9.30 -7.38
CA VAL A 50 14.33 -10.46 -8.19
C VAL A 50 13.77 -10.42 -9.60
N VAL A 51 13.07 -9.35 -10.00
CA VAL A 51 12.40 -9.24 -11.31
C VAL A 51 13.38 -9.31 -12.49
N ASP A 52 14.61 -8.81 -12.30
CA ASP A 52 15.66 -8.83 -13.31
C ASP A 52 16.58 -10.06 -13.19
N VAL A 53 16.34 -10.93 -12.21
CA VAL A 53 17.14 -12.15 -12.01
C VAL A 53 16.61 -13.24 -12.94
N GLN A 54 17.48 -13.72 -13.83
CA GLN A 54 17.18 -14.82 -14.74
C GLN A 54 16.61 -16.03 -13.96
N ASP A 55 15.52 -16.59 -14.47
CA ASP A 55 14.76 -17.72 -13.90
C ASP A 55 14.04 -17.47 -12.56
N MET A 56 14.14 -16.27 -11.98
CA MET A 56 13.40 -15.89 -10.76
C MET A 56 12.35 -14.81 -10.99
N GLY A 57 12.62 -13.88 -11.90
CA GLY A 57 11.73 -12.76 -12.21
C GLY A 57 10.47 -13.19 -12.96
N ASP A 58 9.31 -12.75 -12.46
CA ASP A 58 8.02 -12.91 -13.13
C ASP A 58 7.29 -11.56 -13.20
N PRO A 59 7.45 -10.81 -14.31
CA PRO A 59 6.77 -9.53 -14.49
C PRO A 59 5.24 -9.63 -14.47
N ILE A 60 4.68 -10.78 -14.87
CA ILE A 60 3.23 -11.03 -14.85
C ILE A 60 2.76 -11.17 -13.41
N LEU A 61 3.50 -11.89 -12.57
CA LEU A 61 3.22 -11.99 -11.15
C LEU A 61 3.30 -10.62 -10.46
N LEU A 62 4.32 -9.81 -10.77
CA LEU A 62 4.44 -8.46 -10.21
C LEU A 62 3.24 -7.56 -10.58
N ALA A 63 2.77 -7.64 -11.83
CA ALA A 63 1.57 -6.93 -12.25
C ALA A 63 0.32 -7.38 -11.47
N ARG A 64 0.13 -8.69 -11.29
CA ARG A 64 -1.00 -9.24 -10.51
C ARG A 64 -0.92 -8.87 -9.03
N LEU A 65 0.27 -8.83 -8.45
CA LEU A 65 0.48 -8.35 -7.08
C LEU A 65 0.13 -6.87 -6.95
N SER A 66 0.50 -6.06 -7.95
CA SER A 66 0.17 -4.63 -7.98
C SER A 66 -1.33 -4.39 -8.11
N GLU A 67 -2.02 -5.18 -8.95
CA GLU A 67 -3.48 -5.18 -9.06
C GLU A 67 -4.15 -5.59 -7.74
N HIS A 68 -3.62 -6.61 -7.07
CA HIS A 68 -4.12 -7.04 -5.76
C HIS A 68 -3.96 -5.93 -4.71
N LEU A 69 -2.78 -5.29 -4.64
CA LEU A 69 -2.54 -4.15 -3.75
C LEU A 69 -3.52 -2.99 -4.04
N PHE A 70 -3.72 -2.64 -5.32
CA PHE A 70 -4.65 -1.60 -5.72
C PHE A 70 -6.07 -1.87 -5.20
N ASN A 71 -6.56 -3.09 -5.38
CA ASN A 71 -7.92 -3.47 -4.95
C ASN A 71 -8.07 -3.40 -3.42
N VAL A 72 -7.03 -3.81 -2.68
CA VAL A 72 -6.97 -3.74 -1.23
C VAL A 72 -6.91 -2.29 -0.74
N GLN A 73 -6.07 -1.44 -1.34
CA GLN A 73 -6.00 -0.02 -1.00
C GLN A 73 -7.30 0.72 -1.32
N MET A 74 -7.98 0.35 -2.40
CA MET A 74 -9.31 0.84 -2.76
C MET A 74 -10.37 0.47 -1.70
N ALA A 75 -10.30 -0.74 -1.15
CA ALA A 75 -11.20 -1.15 -0.07
C ALA A 75 -10.99 -0.32 1.20
N LYS A 76 -9.72 -0.05 1.59
CA LYS A 76 -9.40 0.87 2.70
C LYS A 76 -9.83 2.31 2.43
N TYR A 77 -9.62 2.81 1.22
CA TYR A 77 -10.09 4.14 0.82
C TYR A 77 -11.62 4.22 0.96
N ARG A 78 -12.36 3.27 0.37
CA ARG A 78 -13.83 3.25 0.45
C ARG A 78 -14.33 3.11 1.88
N SER A 79 -13.70 2.29 2.72
CA SER A 79 -14.14 2.15 4.11
C SER A 79 -14.02 3.45 4.92
N LYS A 80 -13.13 4.35 4.51
CA LYS A 80 -12.86 5.62 5.21
C LYS A 80 -13.55 6.83 4.61
N TYR A 81 -13.68 6.89 3.28
CA TYR A 81 -14.15 8.11 2.58
C TYR A 81 -15.45 7.91 1.79
N LEU A 82 -16.00 6.69 1.71
CA LEU A 82 -17.28 6.49 1.04
C LEU A 82 -18.39 7.28 1.74
N GLY A 83 -19.06 8.16 1.00
CA GLY A 83 -20.11 9.03 1.51
C GLY A 83 -19.63 10.39 2.02
N ILE A 84 -18.32 10.67 1.98
CA ILE A 84 -17.76 12.01 2.18
C ILE A 84 -17.76 12.74 0.83
N PHE A 85 -18.16 14.01 0.80
CA PHE A 85 -18.02 14.83 -0.40
C PHE A 85 -16.53 15.05 -0.69
N PRO A 86 -16.08 14.96 -1.96
CA PRO A 86 -14.65 15.09 -2.29
C PRO A 86 -14.00 16.33 -1.68
N GLU A 87 -14.69 17.47 -1.73
CA GLU A 87 -14.25 18.76 -1.17
C GLU A 87 -14.06 18.78 0.36
N ASP A 88 -14.74 17.89 1.08
CA ASP A 88 -14.68 17.78 2.55
C ASP A 88 -13.71 16.68 3.01
N ALA A 89 -13.15 15.90 2.09
CA ALA A 89 -12.23 14.83 2.42
C ALA A 89 -10.89 15.41 2.90
N ILE A 90 -10.47 15.01 4.11
CA ILE A 90 -9.19 15.40 4.70
C ILE A 90 -8.29 14.17 4.81
N PHE A 91 -7.25 14.14 3.98
CA PHE A 91 -6.26 13.07 3.92
C PHE A 91 -5.10 13.40 4.85
N LYS A 92 -5.07 12.75 6.02
CA LYS A 92 -4.02 12.94 7.01
C LYS A 92 -2.82 12.03 6.70
N PRO A 93 -1.60 12.58 6.54
CA PRO A 93 -0.39 11.77 6.37
C PRO A 93 -0.03 11.02 7.66
N PRO A 94 0.72 9.91 7.56
CA PRO A 94 1.31 9.26 8.74
C PRO A 94 2.42 10.12 9.37
N ALA A 95 2.73 9.84 10.63
CA ALA A 95 3.81 10.53 11.32
C ALA A 95 5.17 10.10 10.76
N LEU A 96 5.95 11.07 10.27
CA LEU A 96 7.28 10.81 9.72
C LEU A 96 8.36 10.83 10.81
N PRO A 97 9.35 9.93 10.76
CA PRO A 97 10.48 9.96 11.67
C PRO A 97 11.38 11.16 11.39
N ALA A 98 12.03 11.68 12.44
CA ALA A 98 12.82 12.92 12.40
C ALA A 98 14.01 12.90 11.42
N HIS A 99 14.43 11.73 10.94
CA HIS A 99 15.51 11.60 9.95
C HIS A 99 15.04 11.86 8.50
N LEU A 100 13.72 11.97 8.26
CA LEU A 100 13.19 12.40 6.96
C LEU A 100 13.07 13.92 6.93
N SER A 101 13.73 14.56 5.96
CA SER A 101 13.69 16.01 5.77
C SER A 101 12.43 16.53 5.07
N VAL A 102 11.45 15.65 4.79
CA VAL A 102 10.19 16.01 4.15
C VAL A 102 9.13 16.16 5.23
N TYR A 103 8.32 17.21 5.12
CA TYR A 103 7.18 17.43 5.98
C TYR A 103 5.90 17.28 5.15
N LEU A 104 4.99 16.42 5.59
CA LEU A 104 3.71 16.21 4.92
C LEU A 104 2.61 16.89 5.71
N THR A 105 1.79 17.69 5.02
CA THR A 105 0.60 18.33 5.59
C THR A 105 -0.67 17.56 5.21
N PRO A 106 -1.74 17.65 6.00
CA PRO A 106 -3.04 17.15 5.57
C PRO A 106 -3.49 17.81 4.27
N VAL A 107 -3.95 17.01 3.32
CA VAL A 107 -4.53 17.47 2.04
C VAL A 107 -6.05 17.53 2.20
N THR A 108 -6.66 18.60 1.73
CA THR A 108 -8.13 18.78 1.76
C THR A 108 -8.66 18.94 0.34
N GLY A 109 -9.68 18.16 -0.02
CA GLY A 109 -10.21 18.19 -1.38
C GLY A 109 -9.22 17.62 -2.40
N ALA A 110 -9.25 18.16 -3.62
CA ALA A 110 -8.37 17.73 -4.70
C ALA A 110 -6.91 18.12 -4.40
N PRO A 111 -5.94 17.19 -4.49
CA PRO A 111 -4.54 17.49 -4.23
C PRO A 111 -3.94 18.39 -5.31
N SER A 112 -3.00 19.24 -4.91
CA SER A 112 -2.08 19.92 -5.81
C SER A 112 -0.96 18.97 -6.29
N GLU A 113 -0.34 19.31 -7.43
CA GLU A 113 0.83 18.57 -7.93
C GLU A 113 1.98 18.56 -6.90
N ASP A 114 2.21 19.68 -6.20
CA ASP A 114 3.25 19.80 -5.19
C ASP A 114 3.01 18.85 -4.00
N GLU A 115 1.77 18.71 -3.53
CA GLU A 115 1.42 17.76 -2.46
C GLU A 115 1.69 16.31 -2.89
N ILE A 116 1.31 15.93 -4.11
CA ILE A 116 1.60 14.60 -4.66
C ILE A 116 3.12 14.37 -4.76
N ILE A 117 3.87 15.35 -5.28
CA ILE A 117 5.33 15.28 -5.43
C ILE A 117 6.00 15.13 -4.06
N GLN A 118 5.53 15.83 -3.04
CA GLN A 118 6.06 15.73 -1.68
C GLN A 118 5.86 14.33 -1.09
N VAL A 119 4.65 13.76 -1.18
CA VAL A 119 4.37 12.40 -0.69
C VAL A 119 5.22 11.37 -1.44
N GLN A 120 5.32 11.47 -2.76
CA GLN A 120 6.19 10.58 -3.54
C GLN A 120 7.67 10.73 -3.16
N SER A 121 8.14 11.94 -2.88
CA SER A 121 9.50 12.20 -2.42
C SER A 121 9.77 11.57 -1.04
N ALA A 122 8.79 11.66 -0.13
CA ALA A 122 8.86 11.00 1.17
C ALA A 122 8.94 9.48 1.02
N ILE A 123 8.07 8.87 0.20
CA ILE A 123 8.10 7.41 -0.08
C ILE A 123 9.46 7.00 -0.65
N ARG A 124 9.94 7.67 -1.70
CA ARG A 124 11.23 7.35 -2.32
C ARG A 124 12.40 7.50 -1.35
N SER A 125 12.36 8.50 -0.48
CA SER A 125 13.40 8.71 0.53
C SER A 125 13.36 7.63 1.60
N TYR A 126 12.17 7.24 2.04
CA TYR A 126 11.98 6.23 3.05
C TYR A 126 12.35 4.82 2.56
N GLN A 127 11.99 4.48 1.32
CA GLN A 127 12.30 3.19 0.73
C GLN A 127 13.81 2.91 0.59
N LYS A 128 14.66 3.95 0.55
CA LYS A 128 16.12 3.81 0.58
C LYS A 128 16.62 3.14 1.86
N TYR A 129 15.88 3.24 2.96
CA TYR A 129 16.21 2.55 4.21
C TYR A 129 15.82 1.08 4.20
N GLY A 130 15.25 0.57 3.11
CA GLY A 130 14.75 -0.79 3.02
C GLY A 130 15.72 -1.92 3.33
N SER A 131 17.02 -1.66 3.16
CA SER A 131 18.09 -2.59 3.51
C SER A 131 18.54 -2.49 4.97
N SER A 132 18.00 -1.56 5.75
CA SER A 132 18.36 -1.28 7.14
C SER A 132 17.15 -1.51 8.06
N PRO A 133 17.02 -2.70 8.67
CA PRO A 133 15.88 -3.03 9.54
C PRO A 133 15.69 -2.07 10.72
N SER A 134 16.77 -1.42 11.20
CA SER A 134 16.68 -0.45 12.30
C SER A 134 16.11 0.90 11.89
N MET A 135 16.06 1.21 10.59
CA MET A 135 15.56 2.47 10.04
C MET A 135 14.27 2.30 9.22
N PHE A 136 13.91 1.05 8.89
CA PHE A 136 12.74 0.74 8.08
C PHE A 136 11.68 0.03 8.91
N ASP A 137 10.61 0.75 9.18
CA ASP A 137 9.32 0.23 9.64
C ASP A 137 8.41 -0.07 8.43
N PRO A 138 8.05 -1.35 8.19
CA PRO A 138 7.11 -1.75 7.13
C PRO A 138 5.74 -1.11 7.25
N ARG A 139 5.27 -0.81 8.46
CA ARG A 139 3.95 -0.21 8.68
C ARG A 139 3.91 1.21 8.14
N LEU A 140 4.96 2.00 8.40
CA LEU A 140 5.08 3.35 7.86
C LEU A 140 5.17 3.37 6.32
N ASP A 141 5.85 2.39 5.70
CA ASP A 141 5.90 2.28 4.23
C ASP A 141 4.49 2.05 3.65
N MET A 142 3.74 1.14 4.26
CA MET A 142 2.36 0.86 3.90
C MET A 142 1.46 2.08 4.11
N GLU A 143 1.57 2.77 5.25
CA GLU A 143 0.77 3.97 5.54
C GLU A 143 1.07 5.12 4.57
N LEU A 144 2.34 5.31 4.19
CA LEU A 144 2.72 6.30 3.18
C LEU A 144 2.15 5.94 1.80
N SER A 145 2.20 4.66 1.42
CA SER A 145 1.60 4.20 0.18
C SER A 145 0.08 4.36 0.18
N GLN A 146 -0.60 4.02 1.27
CA GLN A 146 -2.03 4.24 1.41
C GLN A 146 -2.37 5.73 1.38
N HIS A 147 -1.56 6.60 1.99
CA HIS A 147 -1.79 8.03 1.94
C HIS A 147 -1.68 8.60 0.52
N LEU A 148 -0.66 8.18 -0.24
CA LEU A 148 -0.54 8.54 -1.66
C LEU A 148 -1.75 8.05 -2.46
N PHE A 149 -2.19 6.81 -2.21
CA PHE A 149 -3.36 6.25 -2.86
C PHE A 149 -4.62 7.07 -2.54
N ASP A 150 -4.82 7.40 -1.26
CA ASP A 150 -5.98 8.15 -0.78
C ASP A 150 -6.10 9.51 -1.48
N ILE A 151 -5.00 10.27 -1.55
CA ILE A 151 -5.01 11.59 -2.21
C ILE A 151 -5.23 11.49 -3.72
N GLN A 152 -4.78 10.42 -4.36
CA GLN A 152 -4.97 10.22 -5.81
C GLN A 152 -6.40 9.78 -6.17
N MET A 153 -7.11 9.18 -5.21
CA MET A 153 -8.49 8.73 -5.40
C MET A 153 -9.55 9.76 -4.98
N GLY A 154 -9.18 10.73 -4.14
CA GLY A 154 -10.01 11.87 -3.74
C GLY A 154 -10.31 12.82 -4.89
#